data_AF-A0A1Y6K0Z2-F1
#
_entry.id   AF-A0A1Y6K0Z2-F1
#
_cell.length_a   1.000
_cell.length_b   1.000
_cell.length_c   1.000
_cell.angle_alpha   90.00
_cell.angle_beta   90.00
_cell.angle_gamma   90.00
#
_symmetry.space_group_name_H-M   'P 1'
#
loop_
_entity.id
_entity.type
_entity.pdbx_description
1 polymer ?
#
loop_
_entity_poly.entity_id
_entity_poly.type
_entity_poly.pdbx_seq_one_letter_code
_entity_poly.pdbx_strand_id
1 'polypeptide(L)'
;MIKKPWFLLLIFLFVSLGSGLLLAPRGAQARDLAQAAYHTPTPNAQGQIFYTVQEGDNCTRIFLLTGVTIDDLVILNSLTAACEIYPGMQLLLAQVDPVTPAPVEIQPLPVPGLPTSTPFEGFGQICVALFEDLDGNQRRSINEFFLGGGVVSVNNRIGTFSRTLETVGGNPDLVNPVCFDEVPEGEYNLSMGIPDGYNPTTSMNYSIEVIAGDVIVVDFGAQPSTQMAEIEVPVSQQRSPLLLVMGLFLLAGGAGLAYFFLRAKMKA
;
A
#
# COMPACT_ATOMS: atom_id res chain seq x y z
N MET A 1 -19.31 80.04 -28.93
CA MET A 1 -18.08 79.25 -29.21
C MET A 1 -17.32 79.21 -27.89
N ILE A 2 -17.06 78.11 -27.19
CA ILE A 2 -16.81 76.71 -27.56
C ILE A 2 -17.63 75.81 -26.63
N LYS A 3 -18.43 74.92 -27.22
CA LYS A 3 -19.25 73.92 -26.54
C LYS A 3 -18.29 72.84 -25.98
N LYS A 4 -18.34 72.53 -24.69
CA LYS A 4 -17.71 71.32 -24.11
C LYS A 4 -18.79 70.23 -23.94
N PRO A 5 -19.15 69.48 -25.00
CA PRO A 5 -20.17 68.42 -24.91
C PRO A 5 -19.72 67.23 -24.04
N TRP A 6 -18.43 67.15 -23.73
CA TRP A 6 -17.83 66.08 -22.94
C TRP A 6 -18.32 66.03 -21.48
N PHE A 7 -18.62 67.18 -20.87
CA PHE A 7 -19.04 67.23 -19.47
C PHE A 7 -20.47 66.68 -19.27
N LEU A 8 -21.36 66.90 -20.25
CA LEU A 8 -22.71 66.35 -20.23
C LEU A 8 -22.71 64.83 -20.49
N LEU A 9 -21.81 64.33 -21.33
CA LEU A 9 -21.65 62.89 -21.56
C LEU A 9 -21.17 62.13 -20.31
N LEU A 10 -20.26 62.71 -19.53
CA LEU A 10 -19.80 62.10 -18.27
C LEU A 10 -20.89 62.05 -17.20
N ILE A 11 -21.70 63.10 -17.09
CA ILE A 11 -22.85 63.11 -16.17
C ILE A 11 -23.89 62.06 -16.60
N PHE A 12 -24.17 61.95 -17.91
CA PHE A 12 -25.11 60.94 -18.41
C PHE A 12 -24.61 59.51 -18.18
N LEU A 13 -23.30 59.27 -18.33
CA LEU A 13 -22.70 57.97 -18.09
C LEU A 13 -22.73 57.59 -16.59
N PHE A 14 -22.45 58.53 -15.69
CA PHE A 14 -22.52 58.32 -14.25
C PHE A 14 -23.96 58.06 -13.76
N VAL A 15 -24.95 58.76 -14.32
CA VAL A 15 -26.38 58.53 -14.02
C VAL A 15 -26.87 57.19 -14.57
N SER A 16 -26.38 56.77 -15.74
CA SER A 16 -26.72 55.45 -16.32
C SER A 16 -26.11 54.29 -15.51
N LEU A 17 -24.88 54.46 -14.99
CA LEU A 17 -24.21 53.44 -14.18
C LEU A 17 -24.81 53.35 -12.77
N GLY A 18 -25.30 54.45 -12.21
CA GLY A 18 -26.01 54.47 -10.93
C GLY A 18 -27.42 53.87 -10.97
N SER A 19 -28.09 53.90 -12.13
CA SER A 19 -29.47 53.39 -12.27
C SER A 19 -29.53 51.85 -12.40
N GLY A 20 -28.42 51.19 -12.73
CA GLY A 20 -28.36 49.72 -12.82
C GLY A 20 -28.39 49.00 -11.47
N LEU A 21 -28.11 49.68 -10.35
CA LEU A 21 -28.00 49.06 -9.02
C LEU A 21 -29.32 49.01 -8.22
N LEU A 22 -30.41 49.59 -8.72
CA LEU A 22 -31.71 49.65 -8.01
C LEU A 22 -32.73 48.59 -8.46
N LEU A 23 -32.36 47.69 -9.39
CA LEU A 23 -33.23 46.65 -9.94
C LEU A 23 -32.75 45.22 -9.61
N ALA A 24 -32.17 45.02 -8.43
CA ALA A 24 -31.97 43.66 -7.92
C ALA A 24 -33.31 43.09 -7.43
N PRO A 25 -33.77 41.91 -7.91
CA PRO A 25 -34.98 41.28 -7.39
C PRO A 25 -34.73 40.91 -5.93
N ARG A 26 -35.46 41.56 -5.01
CA ARG A 26 -35.52 41.10 -3.62
C ARG A 26 -36.32 39.80 -3.61
N GLY A 27 -35.63 38.68 -3.39
CA GLY A 27 -36.31 37.41 -3.15
C GLY A 27 -37.27 37.56 -1.98
N ALA A 28 -38.56 37.34 -2.21
CA ALA A 28 -39.53 37.25 -1.15
C ALA A 28 -39.22 35.98 -0.34
N GLN A 29 -38.75 36.14 0.89
CA GLN A 29 -38.72 35.03 1.83
C GLN A 29 -40.15 34.79 2.29
N ALA A 30 -40.78 33.75 1.75
CA ALA A 30 -41.92 33.14 2.42
C ALA A 30 -41.41 32.62 3.77
N ARG A 31 -41.84 33.26 4.86
CA ARG A 31 -41.76 32.62 6.17
C ARG A 31 -42.73 31.46 6.11
N ASP A 32 -42.20 30.24 6.14
CA ASP A 32 -43.00 29.08 6.47
C ASP A 32 -43.76 29.40 7.76
N LEU A 33 -45.09 29.40 7.65
CA LEU A 33 -45.94 29.35 8.83
C LEU A 33 -45.55 28.06 9.52
N ALA A 34 -44.75 28.16 10.59
CA ALA A 34 -44.47 27.04 11.45
C ALA A 34 -45.84 26.53 11.94
N GLN A 35 -46.34 25.47 11.31
CA GLN A 35 -47.44 24.69 11.87
C GLN A 35 -46.95 24.31 13.25
N ALA A 36 -47.67 24.76 14.29
CA ALA A 36 -47.42 24.29 15.64
C ALA A 36 -47.61 22.77 15.60
N ALA A 37 -46.49 22.04 15.56
CA ALA A 37 -46.49 20.61 15.65
C ALA A 37 -46.99 20.26 17.04
N TYR A 38 -48.28 19.94 17.16
CA TYR A 38 -48.80 19.41 18.40
C TYR A 38 -48.29 17.97 18.49
N HIS A 39 -47.41 17.72 19.46
CA HIS A 39 -46.93 16.38 19.72
C HIS A 39 -48.10 15.57 20.30
N THR A 40 -48.63 14.64 19.52
CA THR A 40 -49.56 13.64 20.05
C THR A 40 -48.81 12.76 21.06
N PRO A 41 -49.38 12.50 22.25
CA PRO A 41 -48.77 11.64 23.26
C PRO A 41 -48.45 10.25 22.68
N THR A 42 -47.28 9.72 23.00
CA THR A 42 -46.94 8.33 22.69
C THR A 42 -47.85 7.38 23.47
N PRO A 43 -48.34 6.26 22.88
CA PRO A 43 -49.12 5.26 23.60
C PRO A 43 -48.40 4.75 24.87
N ASN A 44 -49.16 4.46 25.92
CA ASN A 44 -48.65 3.79 27.12
C ASN A 44 -48.32 2.31 26.85
N ALA A 45 -47.83 1.58 27.86
CA ALA A 45 -47.49 0.15 27.73
C ALA A 45 -48.69 -0.74 27.33
N GLN A 46 -49.92 -0.25 27.51
CA GLN A 46 -51.17 -0.90 27.15
C GLN A 46 -51.71 -0.41 25.79
N GLY A 47 -50.94 0.41 25.06
CA GLY A 47 -51.31 0.94 23.75
C GLY A 47 -52.31 2.10 23.79
N GLN A 48 -52.61 2.66 24.96
CA GLN A 48 -53.56 3.76 25.14
C GLN A 48 -52.87 5.12 25.02
N ILE A 49 -53.46 6.03 24.25
CA ILE A 49 -53.00 7.41 24.09
C ILE A 49 -53.91 8.32 24.92
N PHE A 50 -53.35 9.08 25.86
CA PHE A 50 -54.10 9.99 26.74
C PHE A 50 -53.75 11.45 26.51
N TYR A 51 -54.76 12.31 26.48
CA TYR A 51 -54.64 13.76 26.48
C TYR A 51 -55.07 14.35 27.82
N THR A 52 -54.21 15.14 28.45
CA THR A 52 -54.59 15.90 29.65
C THR A 52 -55.15 17.25 29.23
N VAL A 53 -56.42 17.48 29.54
CA VAL A 53 -57.15 18.72 29.22
C VAL A 53 -56.47 19.89 29.89
N GLN A 54 -56.14 20.93 29.12
CA GLN A 54 -55.52 22.16 29.61
C GLN A 54 -56.57 23.22 29.94
N GLU A 55 -56.15 24.28 30.64
CA GLU A 55 -57.04 25.40 30.93
C GLU A 55 -57.50 26.09 29.63
N GLY A 56 -58.82 26.25 29.47
CA GLY A 56 -59.42 26.82 28.27
C GLY A 56 -59.59 25.86 27.09
N ASP A 57 -59.42 24.55 27.30
CA ASP A 57 -59.77 23.55 26.28
C ASP A 57 -61.28 23.26 26.25
N ASN A 58 -61.77 22.98 25.04
CA ASN A 58 -63.08 22.41 24.78
C ASN A 58 -62.93 21.30 23.73
N CYS A 59 -63.92 20.44 23.57
CA CYS A 59 -63.81 19.29 22.67
C CYS A 59 -63.50 19.67 21.22
N THR A 60 -64.02 20.80 20.73
CA THR A 60 -63.69 21.31 19.39
C THR A 60 -62.22 21.65 19.26
N ARG A 61 -61.63 22.30 20.27
CA ARG A 61 -60.21 22.63 20.30
C ARG A 61 -59.37 21.35 20.33
N ILE A 62 -59.74 20.36 21.15
CA ILE A 62 -59.03 19.08 21.23
C ILE A 62 -59.13 18.30 19.92
N PHE A 63 -60.30 18.26 19.28
CA PHE A 63 -60.47 17.67 17.95
C PHE A 63 -59.53 18.33 16.93
N LEU A 64 -59.44 19.66 16.91
CA LEU A 64 -58.55 20.37 15.98
C LEU A 64 -57.06 20.13 16.27
N LEU A 65 -56.71 19.88 17.54
CA LEU A 65 -55.33 19.62 17.96
C LEU A 65 -54.90 18.17 17.72
N THR A 66 -55.81 17.22 17.89
CA THR A 66 -55.49 15.78 17.91
C THR A 66 -56.00 15.02 16.70
N GLY A 67 -56.98 15.58 15.97
CA GLY A 67 -57.68 14.93 14.86
C GLY A 67 -58.75 13.93 15.29
N VAL A 68 -58.92 13.66 16.59
CA VAL A 68 -59.92 12.70 17.10
C VAL A 68 -61.29 13.36 17.16
N THR A 69 -62.29 12.78 16.49
CA THR A 69 -63.62 13.39 16.37
C THR A 69 -64.28 13.56 17.74
N ILE A 70 -65.16 14.56 17.88
CA ILE A 70 -65.87 14.82 19.14
C ILE A 70 -66.71 13.60 19.55
N ASP A 71 -67.33 12.92 18.58
CA ASP A 71 -68.12 11.72 18.84
C ASP A 71 -67.24 10.57 19.38
N ASP A 72 -66.06 10.35 18.79
CA ASP A 72 -65.10 9.36 19.27
C ASP A 72 -64.60 9.70 20.68
N LEU A 73 -64.33 10.98 20.98
CA LEU A 73 -63.93 11.43 22.32
C LEU A 73 -65.02 11.12 23.36
N VAL A 74 -66.28 11.36 23.02
CA VAL A 74 -67.43 11.09 23.90
C VAL A 74 -67.57 9.59 24.17
N ILE A 75 -67.47 8.77 23.12
CA ILE A 75 -67.60 7.31 23.21
C ILE A 75 -66.44 6.71 24.02
N LEU A 76 -65.20 7.07 23.68
CA LEU A 76 -63.99 6.50 24.31
C LEU A 76 -63.90 6.85 25.81
N ASN A 77 -64.42 8.01 26.21
CA ASN A 77 -64.30 8.51 27.59
C ASN A 77 -65.62 8.47 28.37
N SER A 78 -66.68 7.88 27.80
CA SER A 78 -68.02 7.83 28.40
C SER A 78 -68.54 9.20 28.85
N LEU A 79 -68.27 10.25 28.05
CA LEU A 79 -68.73 11.60 28.35
C LEU A 79 -70.23 11.73 28.03
N THR A 80 -70.85 12.80 28.53
CA THR A 80 -72.19 13.18 28.10
C THR A 80 -72.14 13.70 26.65
N ALA A 81 -73.28 13.71 25.95
CA ALA A 81 -73.38 14.25 24.58
C ALA A 81 -72.99 15.74 24.48
N ALA A 82 -72.93 16.46 25.60
CA ALA A 82 -72.45 17.84 25.68
C ALA A 82 -70.91 17.96 25.66
N CYS A 83 -70.18 16.85 25.74
CA CYS A 83 -68.72 16.80 25.79
C CYS A 83 -68.13 17.73 26.86
N GLU A 84 -68.63 17.58 28.09
CA GLU A 84 -68.17 18.35 29.25
C GLU A 84 -66.80 17.85 29.71
N ILE A 85 -65.80 18.74 29.65
CA ILE A 85 -64.42 18.45 30.02
C ILE A 85 -63.90 19.52 30.97
N TYR A 86 -62.98 19.13 31.87
CA TYR A 86 -62.40 20.02 32.87
C TYR A 86 -60.87 19.99 32.81
N PRO A 87 -60.19 21.12 33.10
CA PRO A 87 -58.73 21.16 33.16
C PRO A 87 -58.18 20.09 34.12
N GLY A 88 -57.17 19.35 33.68
CA GLY A 88 -56.54 18.23 34.40
C GLY A 88 -57.18 16.86 34.16
N MET A 89 -58.31 16.79 33.46
CA MET A 89 -58.94 15.52 33.09
C MET A 89 -58.12 14.79 32.03
N GLN A 90 -57.94 13.47 32.17
CA GLN A 90 -57.29 12.63 31.15
C GLN A 90 -58.35 12.04 30.21
N LEU A 91 -58.20 12.32 28.92
CA LEU A 91 -59.03 11.81 27.84
C LEU A 91 -58.27 10.75 27.06
N LEU A 92 -58.81 9.55 26.97
CA LEU A 92 -58.39 8.52 26.03
C LEU A 92 -58.69 8.98 24.60
N LEU A 93 -57.64 9.18 23.82
CA LEU A 93 -57.72 9.58 22.41
C LEU A 93 -57.82 8.37 21.47
N ALA A 94 -57.09 7.29 21.78
CA ALA A 94 -57.09 6.07 20.99
C ALA A 94 -56.51 4.91 21.80
N GLN A 95 -56.88 3.69 21.41
CA GLN A 95 -56.22 2.47 21.84
C GLN A 95 -55.66 1.77 20.61
N VAL A 96 -54.35 1.63 20.56
CA VAL A 96 -53.63 0.85 19.55
C VAL A 96 -53.36 -0.51 20.16
N ASP A 97 -53.69 -1.59 19.46
CA ASP A 97 -53.35 -2.93 19.94
C ASP A 97 -51.84 -3.01 20.18
N PRO A 98 -51.39 -3.62 21.30
CA PRO A 98 -49.97 -3.76 21.54
C PRO A 98 -49.38 -4.54 20.38
N VAL A 99 -48.49 -3.89 19.64
CA VAL A 99 -47.64 -4.56 18.68
C VAL A 99 -46.90 -5.62 19.48
N THR A 100 -47.26 -6.89 19.27
CA THR A 100 -46.45 -8.00 19.78
C THR A 100 -45.04 -7.69 19.30
N PRO A 101 -44.04 -7.56 20.20
CA PRO A 101 -42.69 -7.31 19.74
C PRO A 101 -42.37 -8.41 18.76
N ALA A 102 -42.07 -8.03 17.51
CA ALA A 102 -41.41 -8.93 16.59
C ALA A 102 -40.21 -9.53 17.34
N PRO A 103 -39.83 -10.80 17.10
CA PRO A 103 -38.63 -11.36 17.68
C PRO A 103 -37.53 -10.33 17.54
N VAL A 104 -36.97 -9.91 18.68
CA VAL A 104 -35.86 -8.97 18.70
C VAL A 104 -34.78 -9.63 17.86
N GLU A 105 -34.60 -9.13 16.63
CA GLU A 105 -33.38 -9.40 15.89
C GLU A 105 -32.27 -8.88 16.80
N ILE A 106 -31.50 -9.81 17.33
CA ILE A 106 -30.34 -9.52 18.15
C ILE A 106 -29.45 -8.69 17.25
N GLN A 107 -29.47 -7.37 17.40
CA GLN A 107 -28.43 -6.54 16.82
C GLN A 107 -27.13 -7.08 17.43
N PRO A 108 -26.19 -7.57 16.61
CA PRO A 108 -24.93 -8.04 17.14
C PRO A 108 -24.32 -6.90 17.95
N LEU A 109 -23.84 -7.23 19.16
CA LEU A 109 -22.88 -6.39 19.89
C LEU A 109 -21.85 -5.82 18.88
N PRO A 110 -21.28 -4.63 19.09
CA PRO A 110 -20.07 -4.25 18.36
C PRO A 110 -19.02 -5.31 18.67
N VAL A 111 -18.89 -6.27 17.76
CA VAL A 111 -17.82 -7.25 17.75
C VAL A 111 -16.57 -6.41 17.58
N PRO A 112 -15.55 -6.52 18.47
CA PRO A 112 -14.22 -5.99 18.17
C PRO A 112 -13.91 -6.47 16.77
N GLY A 113 -13.68 -5.54 15.84
CA GLY A 113 -13.68 -5.84 14.41
C GLY A 113 -13.04 -7.20 14.16
N LEU A 114 -13.77 -8.10 13.49
CA LEU A 114 -13.16 -9.30 12.92
C LEU A 114 -11.83 -8.85 12.32
N PRO A 115 -10.71 -9.57 12.54
CA PRO A 115 -9.47 -9.20 11.90
C PRO A 115 -9.81 -8.95 10.44
N THR A 116 -9.71 -7.68 10.01
CA THR A 116 -9.72 -7.37 8.58
C THR A 116 -8.70 -8.33 8.03
N SER A 117 -9.05 -9.18 7.08
CA SER A 117 -8.08 -10.06 6.45
C SER A 117 -6.95 -9.14 5.99
N THR A 118 -5.85 -9.13 6.73
CA THR A 118 -4.60 -8.59 6.21
C THR A 118 -4.43 -9.36 4.91
N PRO A 119 -4.25 -8.68 3.76
CA PRO A 119 -3.90 -9.38 2.53
C PRO A 119 -2.78 -10.35 2.91
N PHE A 120 -3.04 -11.65 2.81
CA PHE A 120 -2.03 -12.64 3.11
C PHE A 120 -1.01 -12.47 2.01
N GLU A 121 0.12 -11.82 2.31
CA GLU A 121 1.28 -11.87 1.43
C GLU A 121 1.67 -13.34 1.37
N GLY A 122 1.25 -14.00 0.29
CA GLY A 122 1.55 -15.39 0.13
C GLY A 122 3.03 -15.55 -0.15
N PHE A 123 3.57 -16.65 0.34
CA PHE A 123 4.96 -17.00 0.08
C PHE A 123 5.04 -18.07 -1.00
N GLY A 124 6.03 -17.96 -1.87
CA GLY A 124 6.49 -19.02 -2.74
C GLY A 124 7.81 -19.63 -2.26
N GLN A 125 8.32 -20.56 -3.06
CA GLN A 125 9.60 -21.22 -2.86
C GLN A 125 10.41 -21.15 -4.17
N ILE A 126 11.68 -20.76 -4.05
CA ILE A 126 12.61 -20.77 -5.19
C ILE A 126 13.69 -21.81 -4.93
N CYS A 127 13.72 -22.87 -5.73
CA CYS A 127 14.75 -23.90 -5.69
C CYS A 127 15.76 -23.71 -6.83
N VAL A 128 17.02 -24.00 -6.55
CA VAL A 128 18.13 -23.74 -7.44
C VAL A 128 18.96 -24.99 -7.59
N ALA A 129 19.08 -25.46 -8.83
CA ALA A 129 19.85 -26.64 -9.19
C ALA A 129 21.04 -26.24 -10.05
N LEU A 130 22.24 -26.28 -9.48
CA LEU A 130 23.48 -26.15 -10.25
C LEU A 130 23.94 -27.56 -10.64
N PHE A 131 24.14 -27.81 -11.94
CA PHE A 131 24.53 -29.13 -12.46
C PHE A 131 25.76 -29.04 -13.36
N GLU A 132 26.47 -30.17 -13.46
CA GLU A 132 27.60 -30.32 -14.39
C GLU A 132 27.08 -30.63 -15.79
N ASP A 133 27.18 -29.66 -16.70
CA ASP A 133 26.68 -29.73 -18.08
C ASP A 133 27.69 -30.44 -18.97
N LEU A 134 27.81 -31.75 -18.82
CA LEU A 134 28.88 -32.56 -19.45
C LEU A 134 28.77 -32.62 -20.97
N ASP A 135 27.55 -32.50 -21.51
CA ASP A 135 27.30 -32.54 -22.94
C ASP A 135 27.17 -31.14 -23.58
N GLY A 136 27.11 -30.07 -22.77
CA GLY A 136 27.09 -28.69 -23.21
C GLY A 136 25.76 -28.24 -23.79
N ASN A 137 24.67 -28.95 -23.49
CA ASN A 137 23.35 -28.67 -24.03
C ASN A 137 22.55 -27.65 -23.19
N GLN A 138 23.14 -27.14 -22.10
CA GLN A 138 22.57 -26.12 -21.21
C GLN A 138 21.30 -26.56 -20.46
N ARG A 139 21.02 -27.86 -20.40
CA ARG A 139 19.84 -28.42 -19.75
C ARG A 139 20.22 -29.66 -18.95
N ARG A 140 19.69 -29.73 -17.73
CA ARG A 140 19.95 -30.88 -16.86
C ARG A 140 19.46 -32.17 -17.49
N SER A 141 20.35 -33.15 -17.59
CA SER A 141 20.11 -34.52 -18.00
C SER A 141 20.15 -35.48 -16.81
N ILE A 142 19.56 -36.68 -16.97
CA ILE A 142 19.48 -37.69 -15.90
C ILE A 142 20.85 -38.19 -15.41
N ASN A 143 21.88 -38.09 -16.24
CA ASN A 143 23.23 -38.55 -15.92
C ASN A 143 24.14 -37.43 -15.37
N GLU A 144 23.58 -36.25 -15.10
CA GLU A 144 24.35 -35.10 -14.63
C GLU A 144 24.16 -34.89 -13.14
N PHE A 145 25.27 -34.66 -12.44
CA PHE A 145 25.28 -34.49 -10.99
C PHE A 145 25.09 -33.03 -10.62
N PHE A 146 24.54 -32.80 -9.42
CA PHE A 146 24.57 -31.47 -8.84
C PHE A 146 25.98 -31.08 -8.44
N LEU A 147 26.34 -29.84 -8.73
CA LEU A 147 27.60 -29.23 -8.32
C LEU A 147 27.39 -28.46 -7.03
N GLY A 148 28.28 -28.67 -6.08
CA GLY A 148 28.33 -27.93 -4.82
C GLY A 148 29.31 -26.77 -4.87
N GLY A 149 29.15 -25.84 -3.93
CA GLY A 149 30.08 -24.71 -3.75
C GLY A 149 29.81 -23.51 -4.67
N GLY A 150 28.82 -23.58 -5.55
CA GLY A 150 28.26 -22.38 -6.19
C GLY A 150 27.42 -21.57 -5.21
N VAL A 151 27.41 -20.25 -5.36
CA VAL A 151 26.70 -19.32 -4.47
C VAL A 151 25.55 -18.67 -5.23
N VAL A 152 24.33 -18.78 -4.71
CA VAL A 152 23.14 -18.18 -5.31
C VAL A 152 22.60 -17.05 -4.45
N SER A 153 22.27 -15.92 -5.06
CA SER A 153 21.66 -14.75 -4.41
C SER A 153 20.30 -14.41 -5.03
N VAL A 154 19.29 -14.23 -4.19
CA VAL A 154 17.93 -13.81 -4.55
C VAL A 154 17.66 -12.45 -3.94
N ASN A 155 17.34 -11.48 -4.78
CA ASN A 155 17.11 -10.09 -4.40
C ASN A 155 15.82 -9.58 -5.03
N ASN A 156 14.90 -9.01 -4.26
CA ASN A 156 13.74 -8.36 -4.85
C ASN A 156 14.06 -6.96 -5.36
N ARG A 157 13.26 -6.47 -6.32
CA ARG A 157 13.44 -5.13 -6.90
C ARG A 157 13.23 -3.99 -5.90
N ILE A 158 12.48 -4.24 -4.84
CA ILE A 158 12.09 -3.25 -3.82
C ILE A 158 13.17 -3.16 -2.72
N GLY A 159 14.09 -4.13 -2.63
CA GLY A 159 15.19 -4.19 -1.66
C GLY A 159 14.80 -4.69 -0.26
N THR A 160 13.59 -5.22 -0.07
CA THR A 160 13.12 -5.75 1.22
C THR A 160 13.47 -7.23 1.44
N PHE A 161 13.83 -7.95 0.38
CA PHE A 161 14.25 -9.35 0.45
C PHE A 161 15.60 -9.52 -0.25
N SER A 162 16.58 -10.06 0.48
CA SER A 162 17.91 -10.40 -0.02
C SER A 162 18.43 -11.60 0.76
N ARG A 163 18.56 -12.75 0.11
CA ARG A 163 19.12 -13.96 0.72
C ARG A 163 20.14 -14.60 -0.21
N THR A 164 21.12 -15.25 0.39
CA THR A 164 22.17 -15.98 -0.32
C THR A 164 22.32 -17.37 0.27
N LEU A 165 22.48 -18.38 -0.58
CA LEU A 165 22.69 -19.77 -0.21
C LEU A 165 23.82 -20.39 -1.04
N GLU A 166 24.42 -21.43 -0.51
CA GLU A 166 25.39 -22.26 -1.23
C GLU A 166 24.71 -23.53 -1.76
N THR A 167 25.10 -23.91 -2.97
CA THR A 167 24.62 -25.12 -3.63
C THR A 167 25.29 -26.36 -3.04
N VAL A 168 24.52 -27.45 -3.00
CA VAL A 168 24.98 -28.76 -2.53
C VAL A 168 25.24 -29.67 -3.71
N GLY A 169 26.37 -30.36 -3.69
CA GLY A 169 26.73 -31.32 -4.73
C GLY A 169 26.23 -32.73 -4.42
N GLY A 170 25.94 -33.52 -5.45
CA GLY A 170 25.52 -34.92 -5.27
C GLY A 170 24.69 -35.49 -6.42
N ASN A 171 24.25 -36.73 -6.25
CA ASN A 171 23.34 -37.38 -7.19
C ASN A 171 21.93 -36.79 -7.05
N PRO A 172 21.28 -36.30 -8.13
CA PRO A 172 19.91 -35.79 -8.11
C PRO A 172 18.86 -36.78 -7.57
N ASP A 173 19.11 -38.08 -7.64
CA ASP A 173 18.21 -39.11 -7.09
C ASP A 173 18.27 -39.21 -5.56
N LEU A 174 19.34 -38.69 -4.94
CA LEU A 174 19.63 -38.83 -3.51
C LEU A 174 19.64 -37.50 -2.77
N VAL A 175 19.83 -36.38 -3.49
CA VAL A 175 20.01 -35.05 -2.93
C VAL A 175 19.04 -34.09 -3.61
N ASN A 176 18.38 -33.24 -2.82
CA ASN A 176 17.50 -32.20 -3.34
C ASN A 176 18.28 -30.90 -3.60
N PRO A 177 17.87 -30.09 -4.59
CA PRO A 177 18.43 -28.75 -4.81
C PRO A 177 18.18 -27.85 -3.60
N VAL A 178 19.02 -26.81 -3.46
CA VAL A 178 18.87 -25.82 -2.40
C VAL A 178 17.67 -24.92 -2.68
N CYS A 179 16.86 -24.64 -1.66
CA CYS A 179 15.66 -23.82 -1.81
C CYS A 179 15.64 -22.63 -0.85
N PHE A 180 15.15 -21.50 -1.34
CA PHE A 180 14.73 -20.35 -0.55
C PHE A 180 13.26 -20.54 -0.21
N ASP A 181 13.00 -20.80 1.07
CA ASP A 181 11.64 -20.89 1.60
C ASP A 181 11.10 -19.51 1.99
N GLU A 182 9.77 -19.43 2.06
CA GLU A 182 9.04 -18.25 2.51
C GLU A 182 9.41 -16.97 1.73
N VAL A 183 9.52 -17.09 0.40
CA VAL A 183 9.82 -15.96 -0.49
C VAL A 183 8.54 -15.17 -0.72
N PRO A 184 8.42 -13.90 -0.31
CA PRO A 184 7.21 -13.11 -0.53
C PRO A 184 6.86 -13.00 -2.02
N GLU A 185 5.59 -12.85 -2.36
CA GLU A 185 5.19 -12.59 -3.74
C GLU A 185 5.82 -11.30 -4.31
N GLY A 186 6.17 -11.32 -5.59
CA GLY A 186 6.72 -10.17 -6.30
C GLY A 186 7.86 -10.51 -7.28
N GLU A 187 8.58 -9.47 -7.69
CA GLU A 187 9.63 -9.54 -8.72
C GLU A 187 11.03 -9.66 -8.13
N TYR A 188 11.76 -10.69 -8.55
CA TYR A 188 13.09 -11.03 -8.07
C TYR A 188 14.13 -11.07 -9.18
N ASN A 189 15.37 -10.71 -8.82
CA ASN A 189 16.56 -11.02 -9.57
C ASN A 189 17.30 -12.16 -8.87
N LEU A 190 17.49 -13.25 -9.59
CA LEU A 190 18.26 -14.42 -9.16
C LEU A 190 19.62 -14.35 -9.84
N SER A 191 20.69 -14.41 -9.06
CA SER A 191 22.07 -14.41 -9.57
C SER A 191 22.86 -15.60 -9.03
N MET A 192 23.66 -16.23 -9.89
CA MET A 192 24.46 -17.41 -9.58
C MET A 192 25.96 -17.14 -9.77
N GLY A 193 26.75 -17.50 -8.77
CA GLY A 193 28.20 -17.60 -8.84
C GLY A 193 28.62 -19.05 -9.01
N ILE A 194 29.33 -19.34 -10.10
CA ILE A 194 29.87 -20.67 -10.40
C ILE A 194 31.09 -20.95 -9.49
N PRO A 195 31.24 -22.17 -8.95
CA PRO A 195 32.39 -22.56 -8.15
C PRO A 195 33.69 -22.52 -8.94
N ASP A 196 34.81 -22.43 -8.22
CA ASP A 196 36.15 -22.46 -8.82
C ASP A 196 36.37 -23.72 -9.65
N GLY A 197 37.11 -23.57 -10.76
CA GLY A 197 37.40 -24.69 -11.66
C GLY A 197 36.24 -25.05 -12.60
N TYR A 198 35.16 -24.25 -12.65
CA TYR A 198 34.08 -24.41 -13.62
C TYR A 198 33.84 -23.11 -14.42
N ASN A 199 33.29 -23.25 -15.62
CA ASN A 199 32.82 -22.16 -16.47
C ASN A 199 31.30 -22.28 -16.62
N PRO A 200 30.54 -21.18 -16.49
CA PRO A 200 29.10 -21.19 -16.71
C PRO A 200 28.76 -21.56 -18.16
N THR A 201 27.80 -22.46 -18.34
CA THR A 201 27.19 -22.74 -19.67
C THR A 201 25.82 -22.08 -19.83
N THR A 202 25.12 -21.80 -18.73
CA THR A 202 23.83 -21.10 -18.74
C THR A 202 23.96 -19.62 -18.36
N SER A 203 22.85 -18.88 -18.47
CA SER A 203 22.77 -17.52 -17.97
C SER A 203 22.83 -17.51 -16.45
N MET A 204 23.66 -16.62 -15.88
CA MET A 204 23.86 -16.52 -14.43
C MET A 204 22.89 -15.57 -13.75
N ASN A 205 22.07 -14.83 -14.50
CA ASN A 205 21.10 -13.89 -13.96
C ASN A 205 19.72 -14.12 -14.58
N TYR A 206 18.69 -14.27 -13.75
CA TYR A 206 17.29 -14.41 -14.17
C TYR A 206 16.41 -13.40 -13.46
N SER A 207 15.40 -12.88 -14.16
CA SER A 207 14.30 -12.14 -13.54
C SER A 207 13.09 -13.06 -13.46
N ILE A 208 12.56 -13.25 -12.26
CA ILE A 208 11.44 -14.16 -11.99
C ILE A 208 10.36 -13.45 -11.19
N GLU A 209 9.10 -13.73 -11.53
CA GLU A 209 7.93 -13.34 -10.76
C GLU A 209 7.57 -14.51 -9.86
N VAL A 210 7.39 -14.25 -8.55
CA VAL A 210 6.97 -15.25 -7.56
C VAL A 210 5.53 -14.93 -7.17
N ILE A 211 4.64 -15.89 -7.31
CA ILE A 211 3.27 -15.82 -6.82
C ILE A 211 3.14 -16.69 -5.56
N ALA A 212 2.20 -16.34 -4.70
CA ALA A 212 1.82 -17.14 -3.53
C ALA A 212 1.63 -18.63 -3.87
N GLY A 213 2.39 -19.50 -3.20
CA GLY A 213 2.32 -20.96 -3.36
C GLY A 213 3.15 -21.53 -4.51
N ASP A 214 3.85 -20.70 -5.28
CA ASP A 214 4.73 -21.19 -6.36
C ASP A 214 5.90 -22.00 -5.82
N VAL A 215 6.30 -23.02 -6.58
CA VAL A 215 7.58 -23.72 -6.41
C VAL A 215 8.34 -23.62 -7.72
N ILE A 216 9.25 -22.65 -7.80
CA ILE A 216 10.02 -22.33 -9.00
C ILE A 216 11.38 -23.02 -8.89
N VAL A 217 11.69 -23.91 -9.83
CA VAL A 217 13.01 -24.54 -9.92
C VAL A 217 13.78 -23.89 -11.06
N VAL A 218 14.94 -23.30 -10.76
CA VAL A 218 15.83 -22.69 -11.75
C VAL A 218 17.12 -23.49 -11.87
N ASP A 219 17.44 -23.85 -13.11
CA ASP A 219 18.58 -24.69 -13.43
C ASP A 219 19.76 -23.84 -13.94
N PHE A 220 20.95 -24.12 -13.42
CA PHE A 220 22.20 -23.51 -13.85
C PHE A 220 23.19 -24.60 -14.26
N GLY A 221 23.79 -24.45 -15.44
CA GLY A 221 24.78 -25.39 -15.96
C GLY A 221 26.19 -24.80 -15.87
N ALA A 222 27.16 -25.66 -15.56
CA ALA A 222 28.57 -25.32 -15.63
C ALA A 222 29.41 -26.50 -16.13
N GLN A 223 30.51 -26.20 -16.81
CA GLN A 223 31.47 -27.18 -17.32
C GLN A 223 32.82 -27.06 -16.62
N PRO A 224 33.55 -28.17 -16.41
CA PRO A 224 34.88 -28.11 -15.82
C PRO A 224 35.80 -27.27 -16.70
N SER A 225 36.40 -26.25 -16.09
CA SER A 225 37.40 -25.41 -16.72
C SER A 225 38.63 -26.24 -17.02
N THR A 226 39.11 -26.22 -18.26
CA THR A 226 40.43 -26.77 -18.62
C THR A 226 41.59 -25.92 -18.10
N GLN A 227 41.40 -25.20 -16.99
CA GLN A 227 42.51 -24.60 -16.28
C GLN A 227 43.36 -25.77 -15.78
N MET A 228 44.39 -26.12 -16.55
CA MET A 228 45.60 -26.68 -15.99
C MET A 228 45.86 -25.82 -14.76
N ALA A 229 45.73 -26.39 -13.56
CA ALA A 229 46.24 -25.74 -12.37
C ALA A 229 47.63 -25.27 -12.76
N GLU A 230 47.81 -23.96 -12.89
CA GLU A 230 49.14 -23.40 -13.04
C GLU A 230 49.76 -23.78 -11.72
N ILE A 231 50.51 -24.89 -11.74
CA ILE A 231 51.38 -25.25 -10.64
C ILE A 231 52.17 -23.97 -10.48
N GLU A 232 51.91 -23.25 -9.39
CA GLU A 232 52.70 -22.11 -8.97
C GLU A 232 54.04 -22.75 -8.59
N VAL A 233 54.82 -23.13 -9.62
CA VAL A 233 56.20 -23.49 -9.46
C VAL A 233 56.76 -22.23 -8.87
N PRO A 234 57.24 -22.24 -7.61
CA PRO A 234 57.87 -21.05 -7.08
C PRO A 234 58.98 -20.76 -8.06
N VAL A 235 58.81 -19.70 -8.86
CA VAL A 235 59.89 -19.19 -9.69
C VAL A 235 60.88 -18.73 -8.64
N SER A 236 61.82 -19.62 -8.32
CA SER A 236 63.02 -19.26 -7.62
C SER A 236 63.61 -18.19 -8.52
N GLN A 237 63.38 -16.94 -8.12
CA GLN A 237 63.92 -15.80 -8.79
C GLN A 237 65.42 -15.93 -8.56
N GLN A 238 66.09 -16.70 -9.41
CA GLN A 238 67.52 -16.91 -9.39
C GLN A 238 68.11 -15.60 -9.89
N ARG A 239 68.10 -14.60 -9.00
CA ARG A 239 68.70 -13.29 -9.18
C ARG A 239 70.14 -13.57 -9.54
N SER A 240 70.46 -13.44 -10.82
CA SER A 240 71.75 -13.83 -11.36
C SER A 240 72.81 -12.90 -10.74
N PRO A 241 73.67 -13.38 -9.82
CA PRO A 241 74.65 -12.53 -9.15
C PRO A 241 75.64 -11.92 -10.16
N LEU A 242 75.77 -12.54 -11.34
CA LEU A 242 76.55 -12.04 -12.46
C LEU A 242 76.04 -10.68 -12.97
N LEU A 243 74.72 -10.46 -13.05
CA LEU A 243 74.17 -9.16 -13.48
C LEU A 243 74.44 -8.06 -12.43
N LEU A 244 74.44 -8.40 -11.14
CA LEU A 244 74.78 -7.46 -10.08
C LEU A 244 76.26 -7.06 -10.12
N VAL A 245 77.16 -8.04 -10.34
CA VAL A 245 78.59 -7.78 -10.50
C VAL A 245 78.87 -6.94 -11.74
N MET A 246 78.22 -7.24 -12.86
CA MET A 246 78.36 -6.46 -14.09
C MET A 246 77.83 -5.03 -13.94
N GLY A 247 76.72 -4.85 -13.22
CA GLY A 247 76.20 -3.53 -12.87
C GLY A 247 77.15 -2.71 -11.98
N LEU A 248 77.78 -3.33 -10.99
CA LEU A 248 78.79 -2.67 -10.15
C LEU A 248 80.03 -2.24 -10.95
N PHE A 249 80.49 -3.08 -11.89
CA PHE A 249 81.61 -2.73 -12.77
C PHE A 249 81.29 -1.53 -13.66
N LEU A 250 80.08 -1.47 -14.22
CA LEU A 250 79.64 -0.33 -15.03
C LEU A 250 79.57 0.96 -14.20
N LEU A 251 79.03 0.89 -12.98
CA LEU A 251 78.97 2.05 -12.09
C LEU A 251 80.37 2.53 -11.68
N ALA A 252 81.28 1.62 -11.34
CA ALA A 252 82.66 1.97 -11.01
C ALA A 252 83.40 2.58 -12.21
N GLY A 253 83.20 2.03 -13.40
CA GLY A 253 83.74 2.58 -14.65
C GLY A 253 83.22 3.99 -14.93
N GLY A 254 81.91 4.21 -14.78
CA GLY A 254 81.29 5.53 -14.94
C GLY A 254 81.81 6.56 -13.93
N ALA A 255 81.93 6.18 -12.65
CA ALA A 255 82.49 7.04 -11.61
C ALA A 255 83.96 7.40 -11.89
N GLY A 256 84.76 6.43 -12.35
CA GLY A 256 86.16 6.64 -12.74
C GLY A 256 86.29 7.62 -13.91
N LEU A 257 85.44 7.48 -14.94
CA LEU A 257 85.41 8.39 -16.08
C LEU A 257 85.02 9.81 -15.65
N ALA A 258 83.99 9.94 -14.80
CA ALA A 258 83.54 11.22 -14.27
C ALA A 258 84.64 11.91 -13.44
N TYR A 259 85.33 11.16 -12.57
CA TYR A 259 86.47 11.66 -11.82
C TYR A 259 87.62 12.12 -12.72
N PHE A 260 87.93 11.36 -13.78
CA PHE A 260 88.95 11.73 -14.75
C PHE A 260 88.61 13.06 -15.44
N PHE A 261 87.37 13.24 -15.90
CA PHE A 261 86.94 14.49 -16.53
C PHE A 261 86.95 15.67 -15.56
N LEU A 262 86.51 15.48 -14.30
CA LEU A 262 86.59 16.51 -13.27
C LEU A 262 88.05 16.91 -12.99
N ARG A 263 88.97 15.94 -12.94
CA ARG A 263 90.40 16.20 -12.72
C ARG A 263 91.07 16.86 -13.92
N ALA A 264 90.71 16.47 -15.14
CA ALA A 264 91.21 17.10 -16.36
C ALA A 264 90.78 18.58 -16.44
N LYS A 265 89.57 18.91 -15.98
CA LYS A 265 89.06 20.29 -15.92
C LYS A 265 89.76 21.17 -14.88
N MET A 266 90.38 20.59 -13.86
CA MET A 266 91.15 21.33 -12.84
C MET A 266 92.61 21.58 -13.24
N LYS A 267 93.10 20.94 -14.30
CA LYS A 267 94.47 21.09 -14.83
C LYS A 267 94.53 21.92 -16.12
N ALA A 268 93.39 22.35 -16.65
CA ALA A 268 93.25 23.35 -17.72
C ALA A 268 92.90 24.69 -17.09
#